data_AF-A0A968PF57-F1
#
_entry.id   AF-A0A968PF57-F1
#
_cell.length_a   1.000
_cell.length_b   1.000
_cell.length_c   1.000
_cell.angle_alpha   90.00
_cell.angle_beta   90.00
_cell.angle_gamma   90.00
#
_symmetry.space_group_name_H-M   'P 1'
#
loop_
_entity.id
_entity.type
_entity.pdbx_description
1 polymer ?
#
loop_
_entity_poly.entity_id
_entity_poly.type
_entity_poly.pdbx_seq_one_letter_code
_entity_poly.pdbx_strand_id
1 'polypeptide(L)'
;MHLPTRACVLTKHFATTPLCFTSTWFDFHRSISAHNGLMGLIPQGSAIQQGERTLPMILRDHGYRTALIGQQHENHRPQTLGFQTMRLLEYWQTCDGIEPLAIEYLEREATQTQPFFASIGFFEVHRLGADHYPRTDTRRSMTR
;
A
#
# COMPACT_ATOMS: atom_id res chain seq x y z
N MET A 1 5.01 9.21 -24.14
CA MET A 1 4.26 9.02 -22.89
C MET A 1 2.81 9.41 -23.16
N HIS A 2 1.91 8.43 -23.31
CA HIS A 2 0.50 8.71 -23.57
C HIS A 2 -0.15 8.97 -22.21
N LEU A 3 -0.49 10.23 -21.93
CA LEU A 3 -1.29 10.55 -20.74
C LEU A 3 -2.71 10.00 -20.96
N PRO A 4 -3.35 9.41 -19.94
CA PRO A 4 -4.71 8.89 -20.10
C PRO A 4 -5.64 10.04 -20.49
N THR A 5 -6.27 9.94 -21.66
CA THR A 5 -7.18 10.96 -22.22
C THR A 5 -8.48 11.13 -21.44
N ARG A 6 -8.68 10.31 -20.38
CA ARG A 6 -9.84 10.30 -19.50
C ARG A 6 -9.45 10.35 -18.01
N ALA A 7 -8.36 11.03 -17.66
CA ALA A 7 -7.90 11.17 -16.28
C ALA A 7 -7.73 12.64 -15.87
N CYS A 8 -7.86 12.91 -14.57
CA CYS A 8 -7.46 14.18 -13.96
C CYS A 8 -6.01 14.05 -13.48
N VAL A 9 -5.12 14.94 -13.93
CA VAL A 9 -3.70 14.95 -13.53
C VAL A 9 -3.48 16.00 -12.45
N LEU A 10 -3.03 15.55 -11.26
CA LEU A 10 -2.65 16.43 -10.16
C LEU A 10 -1.13 16.69 -10.21
N THR A 11 -0.72 17.87 -10.66
CA THR A 11 0.70 18.25 -10.79
C THR A 11 1.35 18.69 -9.47
N LYS A 12 0.55 18.77 -8.39
CA LYS A 12 0.95 19.18 -7.04
C LYS A 12 0.35 18.26 -5.98
N HIS A 13 0.48 16.96 -6.20
CA HIS A 13 0.11 15.93 -5.23
C HIS A 13 1.37 15.47 -4.48
N PHE A 14 1.33 15.54 -3.15
CA PHE A 14 2.48 15.24 -2.29
C PHE A 14 2.13 14.13 -1.31
N ALA A 15 3.05 13.20 -1.11
CA ALA A 15 2.96 12.27 0.01
C ALA A 15 3.22 13.01 1.33
N THR A 16 2.58 12.57 2.41
CA THR A 16 2.76 13.15 3.75
C THR A 16 4.13 12.88 4.35
N THR A 17 4.79 11.82 3.89
CA THR A 17 6.12 11.40 4.33
C THR A 17 6.87 10.71 3.18
N PRO A 18 8.21 10.71 3.19
CA PRO A 18 9.02 10.02 2.18
C PRO A 18 9.23 8.52 2.48
N LEU A 19 8.54 7.97 3.48
CA LEU A 19 8.68 6.58 3.91
C LEU A 19 7.40 5.81 3.56
N CYS A 20 7.57 4.61 3.00
CA CYS A 20 6.48 3.81 2.45
C CYS A 20 5.37 3.50 3.47
N PHE A 21 5.74 3.09 4.68
CA PHE A 21 4.75 2.74 5.71
C PHE A 21 3.93 3.96 6.15
N THR A 22 4.60 5.10 6.38
CA THR A 22 3.96 6.29 6.93
C THR A 22 3.17 7.07 5.88
N SER A 23 3.49 6.93 4.59
CA SER A 23 2.72 7.53 3.49
C SER A 23 1.40 6.79 3.28
N THR A 24 1.43 5.46 3.19
CA THR A 24 0.21 4.65 3.01
C THR A 24 -0.73 4.79 4.20
N TRP A 25 -0.19 4.96 5.40
CA TRP A 25 -0.99 5.16 6.60
C TRP A 25 -1.93 6.38 6.52
N PHE A 26 -1.49 7.49 5.90
CA PHE A 26 -2.34 8.68 5.73
C PHE A 26 -3.51 8.44 4.78
N ASP A 27 -3.27 7.74 3.66
CA ASP A 27 -4.29 7.46 2.64
C ASP A 27 -5.46 6.65 3.21
N PHE A 28 -5.17 5.77 4.18
CA PHE A 28 -6.17 4.87 4.75
C PHE A 28 -6.75 5.33 6.10
N HIS A 29 -6.08 6.23 6.83
CA HIS A 29 -6.44 6.56 8.22
C HIS A 29 -6.68 8.06 8.48
N ARG A 30 -6.48 8.95 7.48
CA ARG A 30 -6.71 10.41 7.58
C ARG A 30 -6.00 11.10 8.77
N SER A 31 -4.89 10.55 9.25
CA SER A 31 -4.11 11.12 10.35
C SER A 31 -2.67 11.37 9.94
N ILE A 32 -2.14 12.54 10.33
CA ILE A 32 -0.74 12.92 10.10
C ILE A 32 0.15 11.97 10.90
N SER A 33 1.18 11.40 10.26
CA SER A 33 2.04 10.35 10.83
C SER A 33 2.67 10.72 12.17
N ALA A 34 2.88 12.02 12.44
CA ALA A 34 3.35 12.53 13.73
C ALA A 34 2.31 12.44 14.86
N HIS A 35 1.01 12.51 14.54
CA HIS A 35 -0.07 12.46 15.54
C HIS A 35 -0.35 11.04 16.04
N ASN A 36 -0.02 10.03 15.22
CA ASN A 36 -0.31 8.62 15.52
C ASN A 36 0.92 7.80 15.92
N GLY A 37 2.03 8.47 16.28
CA GLY A 37 3.25 7.82 16.75
C GLY A 37 4.06 7.11 15.66
N LEU A 38 3.77 7.37 14.38
CA LEU A 38 4.38 6.71 13.23
C LEU A 38 5.48 7.58 12.63
N MET A 39 6.55 7.79 13.40
CA MET A 39 7.77 8.44 12.96
C MET A 39 8.90 7.42 12.94
N GLY A 40 9.24 6.86 11.77
CA GLY A 40 10.42 5.99 11.59
C GLY A 40 10.22 4.77 10.69
N LEU A 41 11.31 4.04 10.43
CA LEU A 41 11.29 2.67 9.94
C LEU A 41 10.53 1.84 10.96
N ILE A 42 9.48 1.13 10.53
CA ILE A 42 8.57 0.35 11.37
C ILE A 42 9.30 -0.25 12.58
N PRO A 43 9.21 0.37 13.77
CA PRO A 43 9.67 -0.28 14.98
C PRO A 43 8.75 -1.47 15.19
N GLN A 44 9.33 -2.61 15.53
CA GLN A 44 8.61 -3.81 15.94
C GLN A 44 7.59 -3.42 17.03
N GLY A 45 6.32 -3.23 16.67
CA GLY A 45 5.28 -2.71 17.56
C GLY A 45 4.46 -1.51 17.08
N SER A 46 4.71 -0.92 15.90
CA SER A 46 3.79 0.06 15.32
C SER A 46 2.52 -0.61 14.78
N ALA A 47 1.61 -0.96 15.69
CA ALA A 47 0.27 -1.42 15.36
C ALA A 47 -0.67 -0.21 15.22
N ILE A 48 -1.68 -0.35 14.37
CA ILE A 48 -2.87 0.51 14.41
C ILE A 48 -3.36 0.58 15.87
N GLN A 49 -3.61 1.79 16.38
CA GLN A 49 -4.06 1.94 17.76
C GLN A 49 -5.38 1.19 17.93
N GLN A 50 -5.58 0.53 19.08
CA GLN A 50 -6.85 -0.16 19.34
C GLN A 50 -8.01 0.84 19.25
N GLY A 51 -8.91 0.64 18.29
CA GLY A 51 -10.10 1.48 18.07
C GLY A 51 -10.05 2.37 16.83
N GLU A 52 -8.91 2.50 16.14
CA GLU A 52 -8.85 3.23 14.87
C GLU A 52 -9.52 2.43 13.75
N ARG A 53 -10.40 3.09 12.99
CA ARG A 53 -11.08 2.48 11.84
C ARG A 53 -10.34 2.83 10.56
N THR A 54 -9.94 1.81 9.83
CA THR A 54 -9.32 1.94 8.51
C THR A 54 -10.38 2.27 7.44
N LEU A 55 -9.96 2.83 6.31
CA LEU A 55 -10.83 3.06 5.16
C LEU A 55 -11.66 1.83 4.73
N PRO A 56 -11.11 0.61 4.57
CA PRO A 56 -11.93 -0.55 4.21
C PRO A 56 -12.97 -0.90 5.29
N MET A 57 -12.69 -0.71 6.58
CA MET A 57 -13.73 -0.90 7.61
C MET A 57 -14.88 0.08 7.43
N ILE A 58 -14.57 1.35 7.17
CA ILE A 58 -15.57 2.40 6.95
C ILE A 58 -16.39 2.10 5.69
N LEU A 59 -15.73 1.80 4.56
CA LEU A 59 -16.41 1.51 3.29
C LEU A 59 -17.31 0.28 3.39
N ARG A 60 -16.87 -0.75 4.12
CA ARG A 60 -17.69 -1.93 4.41
C ARG A 60 -18.98 -1.57 5.13
N ASP A 61 -18.93 -0.70 6.14
CA ASP A 61 -20.12 -0.25 6.87
C ASP A 61 -21.10 0.50 5.94
N HIS A 62 -20.60 1.07 4.84
CA HIS A 62 -21.38 1.72 3.78
C HIS A 62 -21.73 0.79 2.61
N GLY A 63 -21.60 -0.53 2.78
CA GLY A 63 -22.05 -1.52 1.81
C GLY A 63 -21.07 -1.82 0.68
N TYR A 64 -19.81 -1.38 0.77
CA TYR A 64 -18.78 -1.75 -0.20
C TYR A 64 -18.24 -3.15 0.08
N ARG A 65 -17.87 -3.86 -0.99
CA ARG A 65 -16.90 -4.96 -0.90
C ARG A 65 -15.49 -4.39 -0.91
N THR A 66 -14.61 -4.95 -0.10
CA THR A 66 -13.26 -4.44 0.13
C THR A 66 -12.24 -5.54 -0.07
N ALA A 67 -11.24 -5.27 -0.90
CA ALA A 67 -10.17 -6.21 -1.19
C ALA A 67 -8.79 -5.57 -1.08
N LEU A 68 -7.86 -6.37 -0.55
CA LEU A 68 -6.43 -6.12 -0.61
C LEU A 68 -5.80 -7.18 -1.52
N ILE A 69 -5.13 -6.73 -2.58
CA ILE A 69 -4.44 -7.58 -3.54
C ILE A 69 -2.99 -7.09 -3.62
N GLY A 70 -2.05 -7.92 -3.19
CA GLY A 70 -0.64 -7.56 -3.20
C GLY A 70 -0.18 -6.72 -2.01
N GLN A 71 0.79 -5.84 -2.25
CA GLN A 71 1.56 -5.18 -1.20
C GLN A 71 0.70 -4.27 -0.32
N GLN A 72 0.81 -4.47 1.00
CA GLN A 72 0.39 -3.50 2.01
C GLN A 72 1.57 -3.26 2.95
N HIS A 73 1.82 -1.98 3.26
CA HIS A 73 2.80 -1.56 4.26
C HIS A 73 2.07 -0.76 5.36
N GLU A 74 0.94 -1.25 5.85
CA GLU A 74 0.14 -0.57 6.88
C GLU A 74 0.20 -1.28 8.22
N ASN A 75 0.30 -2.62 8.21
CA ASN A 75 0.39 -3.41 9.43
C ASN A 75 1.04 -4.78 9.14
N HIS A 76 1.90 -5.26 10.03
CA HIS A 76 2.45 -6.62 9.93
C HIS A 76 1.37 -7.72 10.02
N ARG A 77 0.19 -7.40 10.56
CA ARG A 77 -0.98 -8.28 10.61
C ARG A 77 -2.06 -7.73 9.66
N PRO A 78 -2.00 -8.02 8.35
CA PRO A 78 -2.93 -7.45 7.38
C PRO A 78 -4.40 -7.79 7.66
N GLN A 79 -4.67 -8.85 8.42
CA GLN A 79 -6.03 -9.23 8.83
C GLN A 79 -6.68 -8.19 9.74
N THR A 80 -5.90 -7.37 10.44
CA THR A 80 -6.45 -6.28 11.28
C THR A 80 -6.86 -5.06 10.47
N LEU A 81 -6.54 -5.01 9.18
CA LEU A 81 -6.89 -3.87 8.31
C LEU A 81 -8.37 -3.86 7.93
N GLY A 82 -9.12 -4.95 8.15
CA GLY A 82 -10.58 -4.96 7.96
C GLY A 82 -11.05 -5.15 6.51
N PHE A 83 -10.15 -5.53 5.58
CA PHE A 83 -10.54 -6.00 4.25
C PHE A 83 -11.34 -7.31 4.34
N GLN A 84 -12.36 -7.46 3.49
CA GLN A 84 -13.15 -8.70 3.41
C GLN A 84 -12.46 -9.77 2.56
N THR A 85 -11.72 -9.35 1.53
CA THR A 85 -10.96 -10.24 0.64
C THR A 85 -9.48 -9.89 0.70
N MET A 86 -8.64 -10.91 0.84
CA MET A 86 -7.19 -10.75 0.76
C MET A 86 -6.62 -11.75 -0.24
N ARG A 87 -5.73 -11.27 -1.10
CA ARG A 87 -5.00 -12.04 -2.12
C ARG A 87 -3.54 -11.61 -2.08
N LEU A 88 -2.72 -12.38 -1.38
CA LEU A 88 -1.31 -12.09 -1.14
C LEU A 88 -0.47 -13.25 -1.68
N LEU A 89 0.68 -12.93 -2.27
CA LEU A 89 1.70 -13.92 -2.61
C LEU A 89 2.45 -14.34 -1.34
N GLU A 90 3.07 -15.52 -1.39
CA GLU A 90 3.90 -16.03 -0.28
C GLU A 90 5.19 -15.21 -0.10
N TYR A 91 5.73 -14.68 -1.19
CA TYR A 91 6.97 -13.91 -1.23
C TYR A 91 6.71 -12.46 -1.65
N TRP A 92 7.55 -11.93 -2.53
CA TRP A 92 7.42 -10.58 -3.07
C TRP A 92 6.10 -10.43 -3.82
N GLN A 93 5.39 -9.33 -3.56
CA GLN A 93 4.14 -8.98 -4.23
C GLN A 93 4.45 -8.38 -5.61
N THR A 94 5.09 -9.17 -6.48
CA THR A 94 5.52 -8.73 -7.82
C THR A 94 4.34 -8.53 -8.75
N CYS A 95 4.48 -7.63 -9.70
CA CYS A 95 3.49 -7.34 -10.73
C CYS A 95 3.07 -8.62 -11.45
N ASP A 96 4.01 -9.45 -11.89
CA ASP A 96 3.72 -10.70 -12.61
C ASP A 96 2.83 -11.66 -11.79
N GLY A 97 2.94 -11.64 -10.46
CA GLY A 97 2.10 -12.46 -9.60
C GLY A 97 0.80 -11.79 -9.18
N ILE A 98 0.78 -10.45 -9.05
CA ILE A 98 -0.39 -9.68 -8.60
C ILE A 98 -1.35 -9.36 -9.74
N GLU A 99 -0.85 -9.12 -10.94
CA GLU A 99 -1.64 -8.84 -12.14
C GLU A 99 -2.77 -9.86 -12.36
N PRO A 100 -2.52 -11.18 -12.44
CA PRO A 100 -3.59 -12.14 -12.69
C PRO A 100 -4.64 -12.14 -11.57
N LEU A 101 -4.23 -11.97 -10.31
CA LEU A 101 -5.14 -11.89 -9.15
C LEU A 101 -6.00 -10.63 -9.20
N ALA A 102 -5.42 -9.51 -9.63
CA ALA A 102 -6.12 -8.25 -9.81
C ALA A 102 -7.15 -8.32 -10.95
N ILE A 103 -6.76 -8.88 -12.11
CA ILE A 103 -7.66 -9.05 -13.25
C ILE A 103 -8.85 -9.94 -12.88
N GLU A 104 -8.59 -11.11 -12.29
CA GLU A 104 -9.65 -12.03 -11.85
C GLU A 104 -10.63 -11.33 -10.89
N TYR A 105 -10.10 -10.57 -9.93
CA TYR A 105 -10.93 -9.82 -9.00
C TYR A 105 -11.79 -8.77 -9.72
N LEU A 106 -11.20 -7.97 -10.62
CA LEU A 106 -11.91 -6.92 -11.35
C LEU A 106 -12.98 -7.48 -12.29
N GLU A 107 -12.69 -8.57 -13.00
CA GLU A 107 -13.65 -9.26 -13.86
C GLU A 107 -14.83 -9.81 -13.06
N ARG A 108 -14.57 -10.41 -11.90
CA ARG A 108 -15.64 -10.86 -10.99
C ARG A 108 -16.51 -9.68 -10.57
N GLU A 109 -15.90 -8.60 -10.10
CA GLU A 109 -16.62 -7.44 -9.56
C GLU A 109 -17.39 -6.67 -10.64
N ALA A 110 -16.92 -6.66 -11.88
CA ALA A 110 -17.60 -6.02 -13.01
C ALA A 110 -19.00 -6.59 -13.29
N THR A 111 -19.26 -7.84 -12.86
CA THR A 111 -20.57 -8.50 -13.01
C THR A 111 -21.55 -8.18 -11.89
N GLN A 112 -21.12 -7.43 -10.87
CA GLN A 112 -21.86 -7.23 -9.64
C GLN A 112 -22.44 -5.81 -9.58
N THR A 113 -23.60 -5.67 -8.94
CA THR A 113 -24.25 -4.36 -8.74
C THR A 113 -23.77 -3.62 -7.49
N GLN A 114 -23.25 -4.36 -6.50
CA GLN A 114 -22.71 -3.80 -5.26
C GLN A 114 -21.36 -3.12 -5.55
N PRO A 115 -21.12 -1.90 -5.01
CA PRO A 115 -19.86 -1.21 -5.21
C PRO A 115 -18.70 -1.90 -4.49
N PHE A 116 -17.48 -1.67 -4.97
CA PHE A 116 -16.29 -2.25 -4.39
C PHE A 116 -15.15 -1.24 -4.28
N PHE A 117 -14.23 -1.56 -3.38
CA PHE A 117 -12.95 -0.92 -3.19
C PHE A 117 -11.86 -1.98 -3.23
N ALA A 118 -10.87 -1.78 -4.08
CA ALA A 118 -9.71 -2.66 -4.18
C ALA A 118 -8.43 -1.83 -3.99
N SER A 119 -7.62 -2.19 -3.00
CA SER A 119 -6.24 -1.72 -2.90
C SER A 119 -5.35 -2.76 -3.58
N ILE A 120 -4.67 -2.34 -4.64
CA ILE A 120 -3.81 -3.20 -5.46
C ILE A 120 -2.39 -2.64 -5.39
N GLY A 121 -1.52 -3.35 -4.67
CA GLY A 121 -0.16 -2.91 -4.39
C GLY A 121 0.88 -3.82 -5.03
N PHE A 122 1.93 -3.22 -5.56
CA PHE A 122 3.05 -3.92 -6.20
C PHE A 122 4.34 -3.67 -5.43
N PHE A 123 5.28 -4.62 -5.48
CA PHE A 123 6.60 -4.45 -4.91
C PHE A 123 7.53 -3.63 -5.83
N GLU A 124 7.29 -3.65 -7.13
CA GLU A 124 8.17 -3.03 -8.13
C GLU A 124 8.50 -1.57 -7.82
N VAL A 125 9.69 -1.16 -8.28
CA VAL A 125 10.45 0.05 -7.97
C VAL A 125 11.06 0.13 -6.56
N HIS A 126 10.70 -0.75 -5.62
CA HIS A 126 11.47 -0.87 -4.39
C HIS A 126 12.87 -1.46 -4.65
N ARG A 127 13.90 -0.84 -4.04
CA ARG A 127 15.26 -1.35 -4.11
C ARG A 127 15.40 -2.63 -3.27
N LEU A 128 15.82 -3.73 -3.91
CA LEU A 128 16.02 -5.05 -3.31
C LEU A 128 17.29 -5.19 -2.43
N GLY A 129 17.71 -4.12 -1.76
CA GLY A 129 18.95 -4.11 -0.97
C GLY A 129 20.22 -4.02 -1.81
N ALA A 130 21.39 -4.11 -1.14
CA ALA A 130 22.70 -3.91 -1.75
C ALA A 130 23.10 -5.02 -2.74
N ASP A 131 22.60 -6.24 -2.54
CA ASP A 131 22.98 -7.41 -3.32
C ASP A 131 22.43 -7.38 -4.75
N HIS A 132 21.33 -6.67 -4.98
CA HIS A 132 20.69 -6.53 -6.30
C HIS A 132 21.09 -5.24 -7.02
N TYR A 133 21.70 -4.29 -6.32
CA TYR A 133 22.18 -3.03 -6.89
C TYR A 133 23.52 -2.68 -6.24
N PRO A 134 24.65 -3.21 -6.77
CA PRO A 134 25.98 -2.90 -6.25
C PRO A 134 26.18 -1.38 -6.22
N ARG A 135 26.84 -0.89 -5.18
CA ARG A 135 27.12 0.54 -5.02
C ARG A 135 27.88 1.04 -6.25
N THR A 136 27.28 1.96 -6.99
CA THR A 136 27.92 2.63 -8.13
C THR A 136 28.71 3.87 -7.72
N ASP A 137 28.55 4.35 -6.48
CA ASP A 137 29.33 5.45 -5.93
C ASP A 137 30.63 4.93 -5.26
N THR A 138 31.77 5.35 -5.80
CA THR A 138 33.12 5.03 -5.31
C THR A 138 33.66 6.01 -4.28
N ARG A 139 32.88 7.02 -3.85
CA ARG A 139 33.34 7.97 -2.83
C ARG A 139 33.45 7.29 -1.47
N ARG A 140 34.70 7.14 -1.04
CA ARG A 140 35.17 6.55 0.22
C ARG A 140 34.29 6.93 1.42
N SER A 141 33.94 5.90 2.18
CA SER A 141 33.68 5.96 3.62
C SER A 141 34.67 6.90 4.30
N MET A 142 34.21 8.06 4.76
CA MET A 142 34.85 8.74 5.87
C MET A 142 34.49 7.95 7.13
N THR A 143 35.38 7.03 7.48
CA THR A 143 35.41 6.38 8.79
C THR A 143 35.51 7.48 9.85
N ARG A 144 34.57 7.48 10.80
CA ARG A 144 34.79 8.09 12.12
C ARG A 144 35.34 7.02 13.06
#